data_AF-A0A3D5APZ9-F1
#
_entry.id   AF-A0A3D5APZ9-F1
#
_cell.length_a   1.000
_cell.length_b   1.000
_cell.length_c   1.000
_cell.angle_alpha   90.00
_cell.angle_beta   90.00
_cell.angle_gamma   90.00
#
_symmetry.space_group_name_H-M   'P 1'
#
loop_
_entity.id
_entity.type
_entity.pdbx_description
1 polymer ?
#
loop_
_entity_poly.entity_id
_entity_poly.type
_entity_poly.pdbx_seq_one_letter_code
_entity_poly.pdbx_strand_id
1 'polypeptide(L)' 'HSRRGLLLLVGRRKRLLTYLQKEDITRYRELIGRLGLRR' A
#
# COMPACT_ATOMS: atom_id res chain seq x y z
N HIS A 1 1.04 -5.07 23.47
CA HIS A 1 2.13 -5.58 22.62
C HIS A 1 1.62 -5.74 21.18
N SER A 2 1.81 -4.89 20.18
CA SER A 2 2.26 -3.49 20.10
C SER A 2 1.63 -2.86 18.84
N ARG A 3 0.51 -2.12 18.98
CA ARG A 3 -0.15 -1.38 17.87
C ARG A 3 0.84 -0.55 17.03
N ARG A 4 1.90 -0.05 17.66
CA ARG A 4 3.00 0.67 17.02
C ARG A 4 3.71 -0.11 15.91
N GLY A 5 3.98 -1.41 16.10
CA GLY A 5 4.66 -2.22 15.08
C GLY A 5 3.79 -2.43 13.84
N LEU A 6 2.49 -2.68 14.05
CA LEU A 6 1.52 -2.75 12.97
C LEU A 6 1.42 -1.43 12.21
N LEU A 7 1.36 -0.30 12.91
CA LEU A 7 1.30 1.03 12.28
C LEU A 7 2.55 1.34 11.45
N LEU A 8 3.74 0.90 11.87
CA LEU A 8 4.97 1.03 11.09
C LEU A 8 4.91 0.24 9.77
N LEU A 9 4.42 -1.01 9.82
CA LEU A 9 4.25 -1.85 8.62
C LEU A 9 3.23 -1.24 7.66
N VAL A 10 2.09 -0.74 8.17
CA VAL A 10 1.07 -0.06 7.39
C VAL A 10 1.64 1.21 6.74
N GLY A 11 2.42 2.01 7.47
CA GLY A 11 3.07 3.21 6.95
C GLY A 11 4.07 2.92 5.84
N ARG A 12 4.91 1.88 6.00
CA ARG A 12 5.86 1.44 4.97
C ARG A 12 5.13 0.99 3.70
N ARG A 13 4.08 0.18 3.84
CA ARG A 13 3.26 -0.27 2.71
C ARG A 13 2.62 0.92 1.98
N LYS A 14 2.06 1.88 2.72
CA LYS A 14 1.44 3.08 2.14
C LYS A 14 2.43 3.86 1.26
N ARG A 15 3.67 4.06 1.73
CA ARG A 15 4.71 4.76 0.95
C ARG A 15 5.04 4.05 -0.36
N LEU A 16 5.16 2.71 -0.34
CA LEU A 16 5.43 1.92 -1.53
C LEU A 16 4.27 1.98 -2.54
N LEU A 17 3.03 1.91 -2.05
CA LEU A 17 1.85 2.05 -2.90
C LEU A 17 1.73 3.45 -3.51
N THR A 18 2.04 4.50 -2.76
CA THR A 18 2.08 5.88 -3.29
C THR A 18 3.18 6.05 -4.32
N TYR A 19 4.35 5.44 -4.12
CA TYR A 19 5.42 5.46 -5.11
C TYR A 19 4.97 4.77 -6.41
N LEU A 20 4.45 3.55 -6.30
CA LEU A 20 3.95 2.80 -7.45
C LEU A 20 2.82 3.54 -8.19
N GLN A 21 1.94 4.21 -7.46
CA GLN A 21 0.86 5.02 -8.06
C GLN A 21 1.38 6.18 -8.91
N LYS A 22 2.51 6.80 -8.54
CA LYS A 22 3.12 7.89 -9.29
C LYS A 22 3.86 7.41 -10.53
N GLU A 23 4.51 6.25 -10.43
CA GLU A 23 5.26 5.62 -11.52
C GLU A 23 4.34 4.97 -12.57
N ASP A 24 3.37 4.18 -12.11
CA ASP A 24 2.48 3.40 -12.97
C ASP A 24 1.10 3.20 -12.30
N ILE A 25 0.13 3.96 -12.77
CA ILE A 25 -1.24 3.91 -12.28
C ILE A 25 -1.94 2.57 -12.60
N THR A 26 -1.56 1.89 -13.69
CA THR A 26 -2.15 0.63 -14.13
C THR A 26 -1.69 -0.50 -13.20
N ARG A 27 -0.38 -0.61 -12.96
CA ARG A 27 0.16 -1.57 -11.98
C ARG A 27 -0.38 -1.34 -10.57
N TYR A 28 -0.53 -0.08 -10.16
CA TYR A 28 -1.15 0.24 -8.88
C TYR A 28 -2.58 -0.30 -8.80
N ARG A 29 -3.42 -0.05 -9.82
CA ARG A 29 -4.82 -0.52 -9.87
C ARG A 29 -4.94 -2.03 -9.88
N GLU A 30 -4.10 -2.73 -10.64
CA GLU A 30 -4.08 -4.20 -10.64
C GLU A 30 -3.66 -4.75 -9.27
N LEU A 31 -2.62 -4.19 -8.65
CA LEU A 31 -2.11 -4.65 -7.37
C LEU A 31 -3.13 -4.47 -6.25
N ILE A 32 -3.76 -3.30 -6.15
CA ILE A 32 -4.80 -3.07 -5.12
C ILE A 32 -6.03 -3.96 -5.36
N GLY A 33 -6.39 -4.21 -6.63
CA GLY A 33 -7.48 -5.11 -7.01
C GLY A 33 -7.19 -6.55 -6.60
N ARG A 34 -6.00 -7.07 -6.91
CA ARG A 34 -5.55 -8.41 -6.50
C ARG A 34 -5.49 -8.59 -4.99
N LEU A 35 -5.09 -7.55 -4.26
CA LEU A 35 -4.97 -7.58 -2.81
C LEU A 35 -6.30 -7.27 -2.07
N GLY A 36 -7.39 -6.99 -2.80
CA GLY A 36 -8.68 -6.63 -2.21
C GLY A 36 -8.65 -5.35 -1.37
N LEU A 37 -7.66 -4.48 -1.59
CA LEU A 37 -7.49 -3.27 -0.80
C LEU A 37 -8.39 -2.18 -1.38
N ARG A 38 -9.35 -1.75 -0.57
CA ARG A 38 -10.14 -0.55 -0.86
C ARG A 38 -9.56 0.64 -0.10
N ARG A 39 -9.71 1.81 -0.72
CA ARG A 39 -9.29 3.09 -0.17
C ARG A 39 -10.10 3.45 1.06
#